data_AF-A0A1V4ZMX2-F1
#
_entry.id   AF-A0A1V4ZMX2-F1
#
_cell.length_a   1.000
_cell.length_b   1.000
_cell.length_c   1.000
_cell.angle_alpha   90.00
_cell.angle_beta   90.00
_cell.angle_gamma   90.00
#
_symmetry.space_group_name_H-M   'P 1'
#
loop_
_entity.id
_entity.type
_entity.pdbx_description
1 polymer ?
#
loop_
_entity_poly.entity_id
_entity_poly.type
_entity_poly.pdbx_seq_one_letter_code
_entity_poly.pdbx_strand_id
1 'polypeptide(L)'
;MKSFDHRRVNNYTIRMVHDTEFEATVKDVKKHLTKFQDNPDYQISRISMLTDPFGDPPGYYVEMWVNQLTPENKELDYTVIDGWIIQVYPESHNN
;
A
#
# COMPACT_ATOMS: atom_id res chain seq x y z
N MET A 1 0.11 -20.77 2.53
CA MET A 1 0.28 -21.76 1.43
C MET A 1 0.47 -21.02 0.12
N LYS A 2 1.55 -21.31 -0.62
CA LYS A 2 1.78 -20.72 -1.96
C LYS A 2 1.37 -21.70 -3.05
N SER A 3 0.62 -21.24 -4.04
CA SER A 3 0.35 -21.99 -5.27
C SER A 3 0.72 -21.17 -6.50
N PHE A 4 1.11 -21.87 -7.56
CA PHE A 4 1.60 -21.26 -8.78
C PHE A 4 0.73 -21.73 -9.94
N ASP A 5 0.24 -20.77 -10.72
CA ASP A 5 -0.46 -21.02 -11.97
C ASP A 5 0.23 -20.24 -13.09
N HIS A 6 0.09 -20.70 -14.33
CA HIS A 6 0.60 -19.98 -15.49
C HIS A 6 -0.34 -20.09 -16.68
N ARG A 7 -0.48 -18.98 -17.39
CA ARG A 7 -1.29 -18.90 -18.60
C ARG A 7 -0.47 -18.29 -19.73
N ARG A 8 -0.50 -18.93 -20.91
CA ARG A 8 0.03 -18.32 -22.14
C ARG A 8 -1.02 -17.38 -22.74
N VAL A 9 -0.59 -16.17 -23.07
CA VAL A 9 -1.38 -15.18 -23.82
C VAL A 9 -0.48 -14.68 -24.95
N ASN A 10 -0.79 -15.08 -26.18
CA ASN A 10 0.08 -14.86 -27.35
C ASN A 10 1.52 -15.35 -27.08
N ASN A 11 2.50 -14.47 -27.21
CA ASN A 11 3.92 -14.77 -26.98
C ASN A 11 4.35 -14.54 -25.51
N TYR A 12 3.42 -14.23 -24.61
CA TYR A 12 3.68 -13.99 -23.20
C TYR A 12 3.27 -15.19 -22.34
N THR A 13 4.02 -15.42 -21.27
CA THR A 13 3.62 -16.32 -20.18
C THR A 13 3.35 -15.47 -18.95
N ILE A 14 2.09 -15.46 -18.51
CA ILE A 14 1.68 -14.83 -17.27
C ILE A 14 1.83 -15.88 -16.17
N ARG A 15 2.57 -15.55 -15.11
CA ARG A 15 2.67 -16.37 -13.90
C ARG A 15 1.83 -15.73 -12.81
N MET A 16 0.90 -16.50 -12.24
CA MET A 16 0.07 -16.09 -11.12
C MET A 16 0.55 -16.85 -9.88
N VAL A 17 0.80 -16.11 -8.80
CA VAL A 17 1.21 -16.67 -7.51
C VAL A 17 0.11 -16.35 -6.52
N HIS A 18 -0.55 -17.37 -6.00
CA HIS A 18 -1.44 -17.20 -4.85
C HIS A 18 -0.64 -17.46 -3.59
N ASP A 19 -0.52 -16.45 -2.75
CA ASP A 19 0.17 -16.51 -1.47
C ASP A 19 -0.83 -16.11 -0.39
N THR A 20 -1.48 -17.11 0.21
CA THR A 20 -2.58 -16.87 1.16
C THR A 20 -2.12 -16.12 2.41
N GLU A 21 -0.84 -16.27 2.80
CA GLU A 21 -0.28 -15.57 3.96
C GLU A 21 -0.08 -14.10 3.63
N PHE A 22 0.49 -13.80 2.46
CA PHE A 22 0.61 -12.42 1.97
C PHE A 22 -0.76 -11.74 1.83
N GLU A 23 -1.75 -12.44 1.24
CA GLU A 23 -3.11 -11.93 1.09
C GLU A 23 -3.78 -11.64 2.45
N ALA A 24 -3.54 -12.48 3.45
CA ALA A 24 -4.04 -12.25 4.81
C ALA A 24 -3.38 -11.02 5.46
N THR A 25 -2.06 -10.88 5.37
CA THR A 25 -1.34 -9.70 5.88
C THR A 25 -1.82 -8.41 5.22
N VAL A 26 -2.01 -8.41 3.89
CA VAL A 26 -2.56 -7.24 3.17
C VAL A 26 -3.96 -6.88 3.68
N LYS A 27 -4.80 -7.87 3.97
CA LYS A 27 -6.16 -7.64 4.49
C LYS A 27 -6.13 -7.01 5.89
N ASP A 28 -5.25 -7.48 6.77
CA ASP A 28 -5.13 -6.95 8.13
C ASP A 28 -4.58 -5.52 8.14
N VAL A 29 -3.54 -5.25 7.34
CA VAL A 29 -3.00 -3.90 7.14
C VAL A 29 -4.08 -2.94 6.62
N LYS A 30 -4.86 -3.35 5.61
CA LYS A 30 -5.97 -2.52 5.10
C LYS A 30 -6.98 -2.17 6.18
N LYS A 31 -7.31 -3.11 7.07
CA LYS A 31 -8.24 -2.86 8.18
C LYS A 31 -7.69 -1.81 9.17
N HIS A 32 -6.38 -1.78 9.40
CA HIS A 32 -5.74 -0.73 10.18
C HIS A 32 -5.81 0.62 9.46
N LEU A 33 -5.51 0.64 8.16
CA LEU A 33 -5.50 1.85 7.35
C LEU A 33 -6.89 2.50 7.20
N THR A 34 -7.96 1.70 7.12
CA THR A 34 -9.34 2.22 7.05
C THR A 34 -9.70 3.12 8.24
N LYS A 35 -9.14 2.85 9.44
CA LYS A 35 -9.39 3.70 10.62
C LYS A 35 -8.87 5.12 10.44
N PHE A 36 -7.75 5.30 9.75
CA PHE A 36 -7.22 6.63 9.43
C PHE A 36 -8.05 7.27 8.32
N GLN A 37 -8.43 6.48 7.30
CA GLN A 37 -9.21 6.98 6.16
C GLN A 37 -10.60 7.46 6.56
N ASP A 38 -11.24 6.81 7.53
CA ASP A 38 -12.55 7.19 8.05
C ASP A 38 -12.49 8.41 9.00
N ASN A 39 -11.30 8.81 9.45
CA ASN A 39 -11.13 9.99 10.29
C ASN A 39 -10.80 11.24 9.43
N PRO A 40 -11.70 12.24 9.40
CA PRO A 40 -11.52 13.43 8.56
C PRO A 40 -10.29 14.27 8.91
N ASP A 41 -9.76 14.18 10.14
CA ASP A 41 -8.58 14.96 10.57
C ASP A 41 -7.32 14.60 9.77
N TYR A 42 -7.24 13.36 9.26
CA TYR A 42 -6.12 12.91 8.44
C TYR A 42 -6.24 13.35 6.97
N GLN A 43 -7.42 13.77 6.52
CA GLN A 43 -7.70 14.22 5.14
C GLN A 43 -7.21 13.26 4.03
N ILE A 44 -7.26 11.95 4.28
CA ILE A 44 -6.80 10.94 3.32
C ILE A 44 -7.74 10.89 2.12
N SER A 45 -7.20 11.09 0.92
CA SER A 45 -7.93 11.01 -0.34
C SER A 45 -7.96 9.59 -0.90
N ARG A 46 -6.80 8.92 -0.91
CA ARG A 46 -6.63 7.54 -1.38
C ARG A 46 -5.43 6.88 -0.73
N ILE A 47 -5.47 5.55 -0.70
CA ILE A 47 -4.39 4.71 -0.19
C ILE A 47 -4.03 3.68 -1.27
N SER A 48 -2.73 3.55 -1.55
CA SER A 48 -2.18 2.52 -2.43
C SER A 48 -1.22 1.65 -1.64
N MET A 49 -1.29 0.33 -1.84
CA MET A 49 -0.33 -0.61 -1.26
C MET A 49 0.58 -1.15 -2.35
N LEU A 50 1.88 -0.97 -2.17
CA LEU A 50 2.91 -1.30 -3.13
C LEU A 50 3.88 -2.30 -2.53
N THR A 51 4.25 -3.30 -3.32
CA THR A 51 5.41 -4.13 -3.05
C THR A 51 6.52 -3.63 -3.95
N ASP A 52 7.65 -3.18 -3.38
CA ASP A 52 8.84 -2.88 -4.15
C ASP A 52 9.92 -3.92 -3.82
N PRO A 53 9.93 -5.06 -4.53
CA PRO A 53 10.96 -6.08 -4.34
C PRO A 53 12.32 -5.66 -4.90
N PHE A 54 12.42 -4.52 -5.59
CA PHE A 54 13.64 -4.02 -6.22
C PHE A 54 14.17 -2.72 -5.59
N GLY A 55 13.46 -2.16 -4.62
CA GLY A 55 13.88 -0.99 -3.84
C GLY A 55 15.16 -1.26 -3.04
N ASP A 56 15.76 -0.20 -2.51
CA ASP A 56 16.92 -0.28 -1.61
C ASP A 56 16.58 0.36 -0.26
N PRO A 57 16.18 -0.42 0.76
CA PRO A 57 15.98 -1.87 0.73
C PRO A 57 14.65 -2.27 0.05
N PRO A 58 14.54 -3.53 -0.42
CA PRO A 58 13.25 -4.07 -0.88
C PRO A 58 12.23 -4.01 0.26
N GLY A 59 10.99 -3.65 -0.05
CA GLY A 59 10.03 -3.35 1.00
C GLY A 59 8.57 -3.36 0.58
N TYR A 60 7.74 -3.17 1.60
CA TYR A 60 6.29 -3.03 1.47
C TYR A 60 5.92 -1.61 1.88
N TYR A 61 5.21 -0.91 1.00
CA TYR A 61 4.93 0.51 1.13
C TYR A 61 3.44 0.79 1.06
N VAL A 62 2.99 1.73 1.87
CA VAL A 62 1.64 2.30 1.80
C VAL A 62 1.82 3.75 1.37
N GLU A 63 1.42 4.05 0.15
CA GLU A 63 1.30 5.45 -0.26
C GLU A 63 -0.04 5.99 0.24
N MET A 64 0.03 6.97 1.13
CA MET A 64 -1.12 7.66 1.68
C MET A 64 -1.19 9.04 1.05
N TRP A 65 -2.14 9.22 0.13
CA TRP A 65 -2.37 10.49 -0.51
C TRP A 65 -3.35 11.31 0.33
N VAL A 66 -3.03 12.58 0.57
CA VAL A 66 -3.82 13.48 1.42
C VAL A 66 -4.19 14.75 0.66
N ASN A 67 -5.41 15.25 0.88
CA ASN A 67 -5.87 16.50 0.25
C ASN A 67 -5.06 17.70 0.75
N GLN A 68 -4.72 17.72 2.04
CA GLN A 68 -3.85 18.71 2.65
C GLN A 68 -2.94 18.03 3.68
N LEU A 69 -1.71 18.53 3.79
CA LEU A 69 -0.78 18.10 4.83
C LEU A 69 -1.21 18.67 6.18
N THR A 70 -1.61 17.82 7.10
CA THR A 70 -2.01 18.17 8.48
C THR A 70 -0.95 17.65 9.45
N PRO A 71 -0.89 18.15 10.70
CA PRO A 71 -0.05 17.55 11.73
C PRO A 71 -0.33 16.05 11.91
N GLU A 72 -1.60 15.66 11.91
CA GLU A 72 -2.06 14.30 12.15
C GLU A 72 -1.57 13.33 11.07
N ASN A 73 -1.67 13.69 9.78
CA ASN A 73 -1.15 12.82 8.72
C ASN A 73 0.37 12.84 8.62
N LYS A 74 1.05 13.94 8.95
CA LYS A 74 2.51 13.96 9.03
C LYS A 74 3.07 13.03 10.10
N GLU A 75 2.35 12.82 11.21
CA GLU A 75 2.74 11.85 12.23
C GLU A 75 2.74 10.41 11.71
N LEU A 76 2.00 10.11 10.64
CA LEU A 76 1.99 8.79 10.02
C LEU A 76 3.14 8.58 9.03
N ASP A 77 3.81 9.64 8.58
CA ASP A 77 4.87 9.54 7.58
C ASP A 77 6.07 8.75 8.10
N TYR A 78 6.55 7.79 7.30
CA TYR A 78 7.58 6.80 7.64
C TYR A 78 7.27 5.89 8.85
N THR A 79 6.04 5.87 9.35
CA THR A 79 5.63 4.90 10.37
C THR A 79 5.47 3.50 9.77
N VAL A 80 5.57 2.48 10.62
CA VAL A 80 5.48 1.07 10.21
C VAL A 80 4.22 0.43 10.80
N ILE A 81 3.39 -0.16 9.93
CA ILE A 81 2.22 -0.95 10.31
C ILE A 81 2.38 -2.36 9.75
N ASP A 82 2.51 -3.35 10.64
CA ASP A 82 2.65 -4.76 10.28
C ASP A 82 3.72 -5.03 9.20
N GLY A 83 4.83 -4.28 9.27
CA GLY A 83 5.96 -4.38 8.32
C GLY A 83 5.83 -3.53 7.05
N TRP A 84 4.75 -2.77 6.89
CA TRP A 84 4.54 -1.83 5.79
C TRP A 84 4.92 -0.40 6.21
N ILE A 85 5.75 0.28 5.41
CA ILE A 85 6.15 1.67 5.65
C ILE A 85 5.13 2.61 5.01
N ILE A 86 4.57 3.52 5.79
CA ILE A 86 3.70 4.58 5.28
C ILE A 86 4.53 5.70 4.69
N GLN A 87 4.14 6.19 3.51
CA GLN A 87 4.67 7.38 2.88
C GLN A 87 3.53 8.32 2.56
N VAL A 88 3.57 9.53 3.12
CA VAL A 88 2.49 10.50 2.98
C VAL A 88 2.82 11.48 1.88
N TYR A 89 1.92 11.60 0.90
CA TYR A 89 2.07 12.50 -0.23
C TYR A 89 0.90 13.48 -0.30
N PRO A 90 1.15 14.79 -0.49
CA PRO A 90 0.08 15.69 -0.88
C PRO A 90 -0.43 15.30 -2.28
N GLU A 91 -1.73 15.39 -2.51
CA GLU A 91 -2.27 15.33 -3.85
C GLU A 91 -1.63 16.42 -4.72
N SER A 92 -1.07 16.03 -5.87
CA SER A 92 -0.65 17.00 -6.87
C SER A 92 -1.90 17.58 -7.53
N HIS A 93 -2.36 18.74 -7.06
CA HIS A 93 -3.27 19.54 -7.85
C HIS A 93 -2.47 20.11 -9.02
N ASN A 94 -2.55 19.47 -10.19
CA ASN A 94 -2.13 20.09 -11.44
C ASN A 94 -3.03 21.33 -11.63
N ASN A 95 -2.49 22.51 -11.33
CA ASN A 95 -3.05 23.80 -11.73
C ASN A 95 -2.82 24.04 -13.22
#